data_AF-A0A183GM77-F1
#
_entry.id   AF-A0A183GM77-F1
#
_cell.length_a   1.000
_cell.length_b   1.000
_cell.length_c   1.000
_cell.angle_alpha   90.00
_cell.angle_beta   90.00
_cell.angle_gamma   90.00
#
_symmetry.space_group_name_H-M   'P 1'
#
loop_
_entity.id
_entity.type
_entity.pdbx_description
1 polymer ?
#
loop_
_entity_poly.entity_id
_entity_poly.type
_entity_poly.pdbx_seq_one_letter_code
_entity_poly.pdbx_strand_id
1 'polypeptide(L)'
;MASAAKFRTCREAYTCNDDGFFTYTSTEQKRVEDIVLDQMKLALADSGAQAPVLNRTLHVEYVTKSLKEVGRGYAGLDASRTWMCYWGLHSLNILGVSLPHTRKDEILAFLKTCQHPDGGFGGGPGQNAHLAPTYAGVMALASLQTEDALAAINL
;
A
#
# COMPACT_ATOMS: atom_id res chain seq x y z
N MET A 1 -24.91 3.71 -21.54
CA MET A 1 -23.46 3.56 -21.71
C MET A 1 -22.79 4.88 -21.33
N ALA A 2 -22.01 4.92 -20.26
CA ALA A 2 -21.21 6.11 -19.95
C ALA A 2 -20.10 6.22 -21.01
N SER A 3 -19.99 7.36 -21.67
CA SER A 3 -18.85 7.67 -22.56
C SER A 3 -17.57 7.52 -21.75
N ALA A 4 -16.67 6.63 -22.17
CA ALA A 4 -15.37 6.47 -21.53
C ALA A 4 -14.64 7.81 -21.61
N ALA A 5 -14.41 8.45 -20.48
CA ALA A 5 -13.70 9.73 -20.43
C ALA A 5 -12.32 9.55 -21.07
N LYS A 6 -12.03 10.33 -22.12
CA LYS A 6 -10.70 10.36 -22.74
C LYS A 6 -9.66 10.64 -21.66
N PHE A 7 -8.60 9.86 -21.60
CA PHE A 7 -7.53 10.07 -20.63
C PHE A 7 -6.79 11.38 -20.94
N ARG A 8 -6.70 12.31 -19.99
CA ARG A 8 -6.17 13.68 -20.19
C ARG A 8 -5.00 13.97 -19.25
N THR A 9 -3.89 13.24 -19.38
CA THR A 9 -2.65 13.45 -18.62
C THR A 9 -1.49 13.96 -19.51
N CYS A 10 -0.35 14.33 -18.89
CA CYS A 10 0.90 14.79 -19.53
C CYS A 10 0.72 15.92 -20.55
N ARG A 11 0.10 17.02 -20.12
CA ARG A 11 -0.02 18.21 -20.96
C ARG A 11 1.29 18.97 -20.97
N GLU A 12 1.78 19.28 -22.17
CA GLU A 12 3.03 20.03 -22.37
C GLU A 12 3.04 21.38 -21.65
N ALA A 13 1.90 22.06 -21.54
CA ALA A 13 1.76 23.31 -20.80
C ALA A 13 2.08 23.22 -19.29
N TYR A 14 2.22 22.00 -18.74
CA TYR A 14 2.51 21.76 -17.33
C TYR A 14 3.84 21.02 -17.12
N THR A 15 4.70 20.91 -18.14
CA THR A 15 6.03 20.33 -17.98
C THR A 15 6.95 21.25 -17.19
N CYS A 16 7.97 20.66 -16.57
CA CYS A 16 8.97 21.38 -15.81
C CYS A 16 9.76 22.33 -16.73
N ASN A 17 9.59 23.63 -16.47
CA ASN A 17 10.46 24.68 -16.95
C ASN A 17 11.39 25.08 -15.80
N ASP A 18 12.69 24.98 -16.02
CA ASP A 18 13.72 25.39 -15.06
C ASP A 18 14.23 26.81 -15.31
N ASP A 19 13.57 27.56 -16.19
CA ASP A 19 13.89 28.95 -16.55
C ASP A 19 15.34 29.13 -17.04
N GLY A 20 15.94 28.05 -17.55
CA GLY A 20 17.35 28.02 -17.97
C GLY A 20 18.35 27.85 -16.81
N PHE A 21 17.87 27.59 -15.59
CA PHE A 21 18.71 27.40 -14.41
C PHE A 21 18.79 25.94 -14.00
N PHE A 22 19.97 25.36 -14.21
CA PHE A 22 20.25 24.00 -13.80
C PHE A 22 20.23 23.87 -12.26
N THR A 23 19.46 22.89 -11.78
CA THR A 23 19.56 22.37 -10.41
C THR A 23 19.39 20.85 -10.44
N TYR A 24 19.86 20.16 -9.40
CA TYR A 24 19.57 18.73 -9.24
C TYR A 24 18.06 18.46 -9.16
N THR A 25 17.30 19.34 -8.51
CA THR A 25 15.85 19.23 -8.41
C THR A 25 15.18 19.31 -9.78
N SER A 26 15.51 20.29 -10.61
CA SER A 26 14.91 20.43 -11.94
C SER A 26 15.31 19.29 -12.88
N THR A 27 16.54 18.79 -12.74
CA THR A 27 17.03 17.66 -13.53
C THR A 27 16.28 16.37 -13.19
N GLU A 28 16.13 16.06 -11.90
CA GLU A 28 15.38 14.87 -11.49
C GLU A 28 13.89 14.99 -11.82
N GLN A 29 13.31 16.19 -11.71
CA GLN A 29 11.92 16.44 -12.12
C GLN A 29 11.72 16.15 -13.61
N LYS A 30 12.54 16.73 -14.49
CA LYS A 30 12.49 16.49 -15.94
C LYS A 30 12.69 15.01 -16.28
N ARG A 31 13.66 14.35 -15.62
CA ARG A 31 13.90 12.91 -15.79
C ARG A 31 12.66 12.07 -15.46
N VAL A 32 11.95 12.39 -14.38
CA VAL A 32 10.71 11.68 -14.01
C VAL A 32 9.59 11.97 -15.01
N GLU A 33 9.45 13.23 -15.47
CA GLU A 33 8.47 13.60 -16.49
C GLU A 33 8.66 12.81 -17.78
N ASP A 34 9.89 12.66 -18.26
CA ASP A 34 10.22 11.88 -19.45
C ASP A 34 9.80 10.41 -19.29
N ILE A 35 10.14 9.79 -18.16
CA ILE A 35 9.78 8.39 -17.86
C ILE A 35 8.26 8.20 -17.85
N VAL A 36 7.53 9.11 -17.18
CA VAL A 36 6.06 9.05 -17.08
C VAL A 36 5.42 9.24 -18.46
N LEU A 37 5.93 10.18 -19.25
CA LEU A 37 5.45 10.45 -20.60
C LEU A 37 5.62 9.24 -21.51
N ASP A 38 6.76 8.56 -21.45
CA ASP A 38 7.02 7.37 -22.26
C ASP A 38 6.13 6.19 -21.86
N GLN A 39 5.95 5.93 -20.56
CA GLN A 39 5.01 4.91 -20.10
C GLN A 39 3.56 5.20 -20.52
N MET A 40 3.16 6.47 -20.49
CA MET A 40 1.82 6.89 -20.93
C MET A 40 1.63 6.66 -22.43
N LYS A 41 2.60 7.01 -23.27
CA LYS A 41 2.52 6.80 -24.73
C LYS A 41 2.29 5.32 -25.04
N LEU A 42 3.03 4.42 -24.37
CA LEU A 42 2.85 2.98 -24.49
C LEU A 42 1.44 2.55 -24.08
N ALA A 43 0.98 2.98 -22.89
CA ALA A 43 -0.33 2.60 -22.39
C ALA A 43 -1.49 3.09 -23.28
N LEU A 44 -1.40 4.28 -23.87
CA LEU A 44 -2.45 4.83 -24.74
C LEU A 44 -2.42 4.30 -26.17
N ALA A 45 -1.25 3.92 -26.67
CA ALA A 45 -1.13 3.23 -27.95
C ALA A 45 -1.89 1.89 -27.90
N ASP A 46 -1.73 1.15 -26.80
CA ASP A 46 -2.40 -0.14 -26.59
C ASP A 46 -3.91 0.01 -26.30
N SER A 47 -4.32 1.09 -25.62
CA SER A 47 -5.72 1.27 -25.17
C SER A 47 -6.62 2.10 -26.10
N GLY A 48 -6.08 2.66 -27.19
CA GLY A 48 -6.83 3.58 -28.05
C GLY A 48 -7.21 4.89 -27.35
N ALA A 49 -6.30 5.45 -26.55
CA ALA A 49 -6.49 6.65 -25.74
C ALA A 49 -7.55 6.55 -24.60
N GLN A 50 -7.88 5.33 -24.17
CA GLN A 50 -8.71 5.08 -23.00
C GLN A 50 -7.86 5.14 -21.72
N ALA A 51 -8.51 5.49 -20.60
CA ALA A 51 -7.86 5.47 -19.29
C ALA A 51 -7.45 4.03 -18.91
N PRO A 52 -6.29 3.85 -18.25
CA PRO A 52 -5.90 2.53 -17.76
C PRO A 52 -6.93 1.99 -16.76
N VAL A 53 -7.21 0.69 -16.85
CA VAL A 53 -8.13 0.00 -15.96
C VAL A 53 -7.33 -0.60 -14.80
N LEU A 54 -7.80 -0.40 -13.57
CA LEU A 54 -7.20 -1.02 -12.38
C LEU A 54 -7.32 -2.55 -12.49
N ASN A 55 -6.17 -3.24 -12.51
CA ASN A 55 -6.16 -4.70 -12.53
C ASN A 55 -6.39 -5.27 -11.13
N ARG A 56 -7.67 -5.31 -10.72
CA ARG A 56 -8.07 -5.74 -9.37
C ARG A 56 -7.58 -7.14 -9.03
N THR A 57 -7.68 -8.09 -9.96
CA THR A 57 -7.28 -9.49 -9.72
C THR A 57 -5.81 -9.60 -9.38
N LEU A 58 -4.93 -8.98 -10.18
CA LEU A 58 -3.48 -9.02 -9.92
C LEU A 58 -3.12 -8.38 -8.57
N HIS A 59 -3.77 -7.27 -8.21
CA HIS A 59 -3.52 -6.63 -6.92
C HIS A 59 -4.01 -7.48 -5.74
N VAL A 60 -5.19 -8.10 -5.84
CA VAL A 60 -5.72 -8.99 -4.80
C VAL A 60 -4.79 -10.19 -4.61
N GLU A 61 -4.34 -10.82 -5.68
CA GLU A 61 -3.40 -11.96 -5.63
C GLU A 61 -2.07 -11.56 -4.99
N TYR A 62 -1.50 -10.43 -5.43
CA TYR A 62 -0.25 -9.91 -4.88
C TYR A 62 -0.36 -9.63 -3.38
N VAL A 63 -1.39 -8.90 -2.95
CA VAL A 63 -1.57 -8.52 -1.54
C VAL A 63 -1.86 -9.74 -0.67
N THR A 64 -2.72 -10.65 -1.14
CA THR A 64 -3.05 -11.89 -0.40
C THR A 64 -1.81 -12.76 -0.21
N LYS A 65 -0.94 -12.85 -1.23
CA LYS A 65 0.34 -13.55 -1.13
C LYS A 65 1.27 -12.86 -0.13
N SER A 66 1.45 -11.55 -0.25
CA SER A 66 2.35 -10.76 0.62
C SER A 66 1.92 -10.77 2.10
N LEU A 67 0.63 -10.90 2.39
CA LEU A 67 0.12 -11.06 3.76
C LEU A 67 0.48 -12.40 4.40
N LYS A 68 0.84 -13.41 3.59
CA LYS A 68 1.29 -14.72 4.07
C LYS A 68 2.80 -14.76 4.22
N GLU A 69 3.53 -14.30 3.20
CA GLU A 69 4.98 -14.35 3.17
C GLU A 69 5.56 -13.27 2.25
N VAL A 70 6.76 -12.83 2.56
CA VAL A 70 7.54 -11.91 1.73
C VAL A 70 8.95 -12.44 1.50
N GLY A 71 9.57 -12.00 0.42
CA GLY A 71 10.96 -12.37 0.11
C GLY A 71 11.97 -11.69 1.03
N ARG A 72 13.22 -12.18 1.00
CA ARG A 72 14.35 -11.69 1.83
C ARG A 72 14.63 -10.18 1.67
N GLY A 73 14.24 -9.57 0.56
CA GLY A 73 14.37 -8.13 0.34
C GLY A 73 13.60 -7.26 1.33
N TYR A 74 12.65 -7.83 2.08
CA TYR A 74 11.87 -7.14 3.11
C TYR A 74 12.56 -7.11 4.48
N ALA A 75 13.80 -7.58 4.61
CA ALA A 75 14.52 -7.56 5.89
C ALA A 75 14.63 -6.14 6.48
N GLY A 76 14.73 -5.11 5.63
CA GLY A 76 14.72 -3.70 6.07
C GLY A 76 13.39 -3.25 6.70
N LEU A 77 12.33 -4.05 6.58
CA LEU A 77 10.99 -3.80 7.14
C LEU A 77 10.65 -4.77 8.29
N ASP A 78 11.63 -5.50 8.85
CA ASP A 78 11.36 -6.42 9.97
C ASP A 78 10.79 -5.71 11.21
N ALA A 79 11.17 -4.45 11.44
CA ALA A 79 10.58 -3.58 12.45
C ALA A 79 9.28 -2.88 12.01
N SER A 80 8.63 -3.36 10.95
CA SER A 80 7.40 -2.80 10.37
C SER A 80 6.43 -3.87 9.91
N ARG A 81 6.45 -5.07 10.50
CA ARG A 81 5.54 -6.16 10.13
C ARG A 81 4.09 -5.87 10.50
N THR A 82 3.83 -5.12 11.57
CA THR A 82 2.48 -4.59 11.87
C THR A 82 1.98 -3.63 10.79
N TRP A 83 2.86 -2.80 10.21
CA TRP A 83 2.56 -1.99 9.03
C TRP A 83 2.21 -2.84 7.81
N MET A 84 2.95 -3.93 7.59
CA MET A 84 2.67 -4.84 6.48
C MET A 84 1.28 -5.48 6.60
N CYS A 85 0.86 -5.85 7.81
CA CYS A 85 -0.51 -6.31 8.06
C CYS A 85 -1.53 -5.22 7.73
N TYR A 86 -1.33 -3.98 8.22
CA TYR A 86 -2.25 -2.87 7.94
C TYR A 86 -2.33 -2.55 6.44
N TRP A 87 -1.20 -2.34 5.76
CA TRP A 87 -1.18 -2.03 4.34
C TRP A 87 -1.87 -3.10 3.51
N GLY A 88 -1.64 -4.38 3.82
CA GLY A 88 -2.27 -5.47 3.11
C GLY A 88 -3.79 -5.53 3.35
N LEU A 89 -4.22 -5.54 4.62
CA LEU A 89 -5.65 -5.59 4.96
C LEU A 89 -6.40 -4.37 4.41
N HIS A 90 -5.86 -3.17 4.57
CA HIS A 90 -6.47 -1.95 4.09
C HIS A 90 -6.58 -1.94 2.55
N SER A 91 -5.56 -2.41 1.84
CA SER A 91 -5.60 -2.54 0.38
C SER A 91 -6.71 -3.49 -0.06
N LEU A 92 -6.87 -4.64 0.60
CA LEU A 92 -7.95 -5.58 0.30
C LEU A 92 -9.33 -4.99 0.60
N ASN A 93 -9.47 -4.24 1.69
CA ASN A 93 -10.71 -3.55 2.03
C ASN A 93 -11.09 -2.48 0.99
N ILE A 94 -10.14 -1.68 0.51
CA ILE A 94 -10.37 -0.74 -0.61
C ILE A 94 -10.78 -1.49 -1.89
N LEU A 95 -10.19 -2.67 -2.11
CA LEU A 95 -10.55 -3.57 -3.21
C LEU A 95 -11.84 -4.37 -2.94
N GLY A 96 -12.55 -4.13 -1.84
CA GLY A 96 -13.80 -4.82 -1.51
C GLY A 96 -13.65 -6.33 -1.35
N VAL A 97 -12.46 -6.82 -1.00
CA VAL A 97 -12.17 -8.24 -0.81
C VAL A 97 -12.05 -8.54 0.67
N SER A 98 -12.91 -9.44 1.15
CA SER A 98 -12.76 -10.00 2.49
C SER A 98 -11.91 -11.26 2.46
N LEU A 99 -10.96 -11.36 3.37
CA LEU A 99 -10.22 -12.59 3.63
C LEU A 99 -11.11 -13.65 4.29
N PRO A 100 -10.80 -14.96 4.11
CA PRO A 100 -11.41 -16.03 4.89
C PRO A 100 -11.16 -15.84 6.39
N HIS A 101 -12.09 -16.31 7.23
CA HIS A 101 -11.99 -16.17 8.69
C HIS A 101 -10.69 -16.75 9.24
N THR A 102 -10.29 -17.94 8.76
CA THR A 102 -9.01 -18.58 9.13
C THR A 102 -7.80 -17.67 8.91
N ARG A 103 -7.77 -16.92 7.81
CA ARG A 103 -6.68 -15.97 7.52
C ARG A 103 -6.75 -14.75 8.43
N LYS A 104 -7.95 -14.27 8.76
CA LYS A 104 -8.14 -13.18 9.72
C LYS A 104 -7.64 -13.57 11.11
N ASP A 105 -7.92 -14.81 11.54
CA ASP A 105 -7.50 -15.34 12.83
C ASP A 105 -5.98 -15.49 12.92
N GLU A 106 -5.33 -15.98 11.85
CA GLU A 106 -3.86 -16.05 11.76
C GLU A 106 -3.22 -14.65 11.90
N ILE A 107 -3.79 -13.63 11.25
CA ILE A 107 -3.29 -12.26 11.34
C ILE A 107 -3.53 -11.68 12.74
N LEU A 108 -4.72 -11.89 13.32
CA LEU A 108 -5.03 -11.48 14.69
C LEU A 108 -4.05 -12.10 15.70
N ALA A 109 -3.79 -13.40 15.57
CA ALA A 109 -2.83 -14.11 16.41
C ALA A 109 -1.42 -13.50 16.27
N PHE A 110 -0.98 -13.22 15.04
CA PHE A 110 0.30 -12.55 14.82
C PHE A 110 0.36 -11.15 15.45
N LEU A 111 -0.66 -10.32 15.27
CA LEU A 111 -0.70 -8.97 15.85
C LEU A 111 -0.64 -9.00 17.38
N LYS A 112 -1.30 -9.98 18.03
CA LYS A 112 -1.20 -10.19 19.48
C LYS A 112 0.23 -10.48 19.94
N THR A 113 1.02 -11.21 19.15
CA THR A 113 2.45 -11.44 19.48
C THR A 113 3.32 -10.19 19.34
N CYS A 114 2.84 -9.16 18.64
CA CYS A 114 3.52 -7.87 18.49
C CYS A 114 3.10 -6.87 19.58
N GLN A 115 2.10 -7.18 20.41
CA GLN A 115 1.67 -6.32 21.51
C GLN A 115 2.70 -6.38 22.65
N HIS A 116 3.07 -5.21 23.17
CA HIS A 116 4.01 -5.13 24.28
C HIS A 116 3.28 -5.30 25.62
N PRO A 117 3.87 -5.98 26.62
CA PRO A 117 3.22 -6.20 27.93
C PRO A 117 2.79 -4.91 28.64
N ASP A 118 3.57 -3.83 28.50
CA ASP A 118 3.29 -2.52 29.10
C ASP A 118 2.39 -1.62 28.21
N GLY A 119 1.86 -2.15 27.11
CA GLY A 119 0.99 -1.43 26.18
C GLY A 119 1.66 -0.99 24.88
N GLY A 120 0.84 -0.75 23.87
CA GLY A 120 1.28 -0.47 22.49
C GLY A 120 1.71 -1.73 21.73
N PHE A 121 2.15 -1.53 20.48
CA PHE A 121 2.67 -2.59 19.61
C PHE A 121 4.09 -2.27 19.16
N GLY A 122 4.91 -3.31 19.04
CA GLY A 122 6.20 -3.27 18.36
C GLY A 122 6.08 -3.57 16.87
N GLY A 123 7.18 -3.37 16.15
CA GLY A 123 7.27 -3.67 14.71
C GLY A 123 7.13 -5.15 14.37
N GLY A 124 7.41 -6.03 15.32
CA GLY A 124 7.30 -7.47 15.23
C GLY A 124 7.37 -8.10 16.64
N PRO A 125 7.28 -9.44 16.74
CA PRO A 125 7.28 -10.14 18.03
C PRO A 125 8.55 -9.86 18.83
N GLY A 126 8.39 -9.53 20.11
CA GLY A 126 9.49 -9.24 21.03
C GLY A 126 10.19 -7.89 20.83
N GLN A 127 9.74 -7.06 19.89
CA GLN A 127 10.25 -5.70 19.75
C GLN A 127 9.56 -4.73 20.71
N ASN A 128 10.27 -3.69 21.12
CA ASN A 128 9.72 -2.62 21.97
C ASN A 128 8.52 -1.95 21.30
N ALA A 129 7.56 -1.52 22.11
CA ALA A 129 6.45 -0.71 21.63
C ALA A 129 6.96 0.59 21.01
N HIS A 130 6.32 1.00 19.91
CA HIS A 130 6.56 2.28 19.27
C HIS A 130 5.25 2.82 18.70
N LEU A 131 5.09 4.15 18.63
CA LEU A 131 3.82 4.77 18.21
C LEU A 131 3.43 4.40 16.77
N ALA A 132 4.39 4.37 15.85
CA ALA A 132 4.13 3.97 14.45
C ALA A 132 3.56 2.54 14.32
N PRO A 133 4.21 1.48 14.83
CA PRO A 133 3.61 0.13 14.82
C PRO A 133 2.39 -0.01 15.72
N THR A 134 2.23 0.82 16.76
CA THR A 134 0.99 0.88 17.54
C THR A 134 -0.19 1.34 16.69
N TYR A 135 -0.02 2.46 15.95
CA TYR A 135 -1.01 2.91 14.97
C TYR A 135 -1.32 1.80 13.95
N ALA A 136 -0.29 1.20 13.37
CA ALA A 136 -0.47 0.14 12.38
C ALA A 136 -1.19 -1.09 12.96
N GLY A 137 -0.83 -1.51 14.17
CA GLY A 137 -1.48 -2.63 14.87
C GLY A 137 -2.96 -2.38 15.11
N VAL A 138 -3.32 -1.21 15.66
CA VAL A 138 -4.72 -0.80 15.88
C VAL A 138 -5.49 -0.75 14.56
N MET A 139 -4.92 -0.13 13.52
CA MET A 139 -5.57 -0.03 12.22
C MET A 139 -5.70 -1.38 11.51
N ALA A 140 -4.74 -2.28 11.68
CA ALA A 140 -4.83 -3.65 11.17
C ALA A 140 -5.95 -4.43 11.87
N LEU A 141 -6.05 -4.35 13.20
CA LEU A 141 -7.13 -4.95 13.98
C LEU A 141 -8.51 -4.42 13.54
N ALA A 142 -8.66 -3.10 13.42
CA ALA A 142 -9.89 -2.50 12.91
C ALA A 142 -10.21 -2.96 11.47
N SER A 143 -9.18 -3.14 10.63
CA SER A 143 -9.33 -3.59 9.25
C SER A 143 -9.74 -5.07 9.12
N LEU A 144 -9.58 -5.89 10.17
CA LEU A 144 -10.08 -7.28 10.15
C LEU A 144 -11.61 -7.34 10.16
N GLN A 145 -12.29 -6.29 10.68
CA GLN A 145 -13.74 -6.20 10.77
C GLN A 145 -14.37 -7.40 11.48
N THR A 146 -13.77 -7.82 12.61
CA THR A 146 -14.29 -8.86 13.50
C THR A 146 -14.36 -8.33 14.93
N GLU A 147 -15.32 -8.84 15.71
CA GLU A 147 -15.49 -8.43 17.11
C GLU A 147 -14.25 -8.77 17.95
N ASP A 148 -13.67 -9.96 17.76
CA ASP A 148 -12.45 -10.39 18.46
C ASP A 148 -11.24 -9.49 18.20
N ALA A 149 -11.12 -8.95 16.97
CA ALA A 149 -10.04 -8.03 16.64
C ALA A 149 -10.24 -6.67 17.28
N LEU A 150 -11.48 -6.17 17.30
CA LEU A 150 -11.82 -4.92 17.98
C LEU A 150 -11.63 -5.03 19.50
N ALA A 151 -12.04 -6.16 20.10
CA ALA A 151 -11.84 -6.43 21.52
C ALA A 151 -10.36 -6.54 21.91
N ALA A 152 -9.47 -6.87 20.96
CA ALA A 152 -8.02 -6.88 21.19
C ALA A 152 -7.40 -5.47 21.24
N ILE A 153 -8.12 -4.43 20.81
CA ILE A 153 -7.72 -3.04 21.01
C ILE A 153 -8.07 -2.68 22.46
N ASN A 154 -7.12 -2.86 23.36
CA ASN A 154 -7.30 -2.52 24.77
C ASN A 154 -7.39 -0.98 24.91
N LEU A 155 -8.61 -0.47 25.07
CA LEU A 155 -8.91 0.94 25.37
C LEU A 155 -8.87 1.19 26.88
#